data_AF-A0A6B2EJC4-F1
#
_entry.id   AF-A0A6B2EJC4-F1
#
_cell.length_a   1.000
_cell.length_b   1.000
_cell.length_c   1.000
_cell.angle_alpha   90.00
_cell.angle_beta   90.00
_cell.angle_gamma   90.00
#
_symmetry.space_group_name_H-M   'P 1'
#
loop_
_entity.id
_entity.type
_entity.pdbx_description
1 polymer ?
#
loop_
_entity_poly.entity_id
_entity_poly.type
_entity_poly.pdbx_seq_one_letter_code
_entity_poly.pdbx_strand_id
1 'polypeptide(L)'
;QSKPLPKPQQTHTTLQRHIKGSVRSVYIPRFHFPNGKPPPQISVETTTQRIQSTVHQFPNSQIHRDEFHQIVAVCGFPVYWRAPLFNCTQPTPSGCVDGYKFVDFWKHMSLSCHDLTSRFVYILSKGNRSRPYILPEDLAPLVQDVVETHPGLAFLKEAAEFHSRYVHTVIARIFYSVNRSWSGRITVSELRRSNLLQVIQLLEEEEDINQIMAYFSYEHFYVIYCKFWELDRDHDLLIDQNDLARHNDHALSLRMIERIFSGCVTRGGVKNRNVGPNGPRITYTDFVWFLLSEEDKANPTAIEYWFRCMDLDGDGILSMYELEYFYEEQQQRMESIGIETLPFEDCICQMLDMIKPVRPGCITLGDLKKCKMTPIFFDTFFNLEKYLEHEQRDPFATSRDNDDMSDWDRYAAQEYELLVAEEGGGDTQGSYDEEDEYESNIDILESQLEDCMSNMINEW
;
A
#
# COMPACT_ATOMS: atom_id res chain seq x y z
N GLN A 1 -52.04 34.66 -27.20
CA GLN A 1 -50.85 34.84 -28.05
C GLN A 1 -49.64 35.05 -27.14
N SER A 2 -48.97 33.97 -26.76
CA SER A 2 -47.72 33.97 -26.00
C SER A 2 -46.57 33.64 -26.95
N LYS A 3 -45.56 34.51 -27.01
CA LYS A 3 -44.37 34.34 -27.87
C LYS A 3 -43.55 33.13 -27.39
N PRO A 4 -42.94 32.35 -28.31
CA PRO A 4 -42.06 31.26 -27.92
C PRO A 4 -40.74 31.78 -27.33
N LEU A 5 -40.25 31.12 -26.27
CA LEU A 5 -38.96 31.37 -25.64
C LEU A 5 -37.79 31.09 -26.62
N PRO A 6 -36.67 31.83 -26.56
CA PRO A 6 -35.52 31.58 -27.41
C PRO A 6 -34.83 30.27 -27.00
N LYS A 7 -34.44 29.45 -27.99
CA LYS A 7 -33.60 28.26 -27.78
C LYS A 7 -32.23 28.68 -27.22
N PRO A 8 -31.59 27.88 -26.34
CA PRO A 8 -30.25 28.19 -25.84
C PRO A 8 -29.26 28.24 -27.00
N GLN A 9 -28.52 29.34 -27.12
CA GLN A 9 -27.40 29.43 -28.06
C GLN A 9 -26.33 28.45 -27.62
N GLN A 10 -26.02 27.47 -28.47
CA GLN A 10 -24.86 26.60 -28.29
C GLN A 10 -23.60 27.49 -28.30
N THR A 11 -22.98 27.63 -27.13
CA THR A 11 -21.69 28.29 -26.96
C THR A 11 -20.61 27.40 -27.57
N HIS A 12 -20.44 27.49 -28.89
CA HIS A 12 -19.30 26.90 -29.57
C HIS A 12 -18.02 27.51 -29.01
N THR A 13 -17.18 26.68 -28.39
CA THR A 13 -15.87 27.08 -27.87
C THR A 13 -15.01 27.67 -28.99
N THR A 14 -14.13 28.61 -28.64
CA THR A 14 -13.27 29.39 -29.56
C THR A 14 -12.44 28.52 -30.52
N LEU A 15 -12.23 27.24 -30.17
CA LEU A 15 -11.60 26.20 -30.98
C LEU A 15 -12.41 25.81 -32.23
N GLN A 16 -13.74 25.77 -32.15
CA GLN A 16 -14.57 25.31 -33.27
C GLN A 16 -14.70 26.34 -34.41
N ARG A 17 -14.48 27.64 -34.13
CA ARG A 17 -14.49 28.68 -35.18
C ARG A 17 -13.23 28.67 -36.05
N HIS A 18 -12.08 28.22 -35.53
CA HIS A 18 -10.81 28.22 -36.28
C HIS A 18 -10.69 27.07 -37.29
N ILE A 19 -11.48 26.00 -37.15
CA ILE A 19 -11.39 24.82 -38.01
C ILE A 19 -12.10 25.01 -39.36
N LYS A 20 -13.09 25.92 -39.44
CA LYS A 20 -13.87 26.13 -40.68
C LYS A 20 -13.19 27.04 -41.73
N GLY A 21 -12.04 27.64 -41.43
CA GLY A 21 -11.37 28.62 -42.31
C GLY A 21 -10.00 28.21 -42.86
N SER A 22 -9.44 27.07 -42.48
CA SER A 22 -8.08 26.70 -42.86
C SER A 22 -8.03 25.28 -43.45
N VAL A 23 -7.84 25.20 -44.77
CA VAL A 23 -7.55 23.97 -45.53
C VAL A 23 -6.08 23.53 -45.33
N ARG A 24 -5.43 23.95 -44.23
CA ARG A 24 -4.10 23.44 -43.85
C ARG A 24 -4.28 22.38 -42.78
N SER A 25 -3.88 21.15 -43.10
CA SER A 25 -3.65 20.09 -42.11
C SER A 25 -2.84 20.68 -40.96
N VAL A 26 -3.46 20.83 -39.78
CA VAL A 26 -2.78 21.31 -38.58
C VAL A 26 -1.81 20.21 -38.17
N TYR A 27 -0.51 20.49 -38.23
CA TYR A 27 0.50 19.57 -37.72
C TYR A 27 0.35 19.49 -36.19
N ILE A 28 -0.14 18.35 -35.71
CA ILE A 28 -0.18 18.02 -34.28
C ILE A 28 1.04 17.14 -34.00
N PRO A 29 2.07 17.65 -33.29
CA PRO A 29 3.22 16.82 -32.91
C PRO A 29 2.77 15.61 -32.09
N ARG A 30 3.56 14.53 -32.12
CA ARG A 30 3.33 13.39 -31.22
C ARG A 30 3.37 13.89 -29.78
N PHE A 31 2.27 13.71 -29.05
CA PHE A 31 2.16 14.11 -27.64
C PHE A 31 2.04 12.90 -26.69
N HIS A 32 1.69 11.73 -27.21
CA HIS A 32 1.56 10.50 -26.42
C HIS A 32 2.83 9.64 -26.48
N PHE A 33 3.48 9.50 -25.32
CA PHE A 33 4.72 8.75 -25.11
C PHE A 33 4.56 7.82 -23.90
N PRO A 34 3.99 6.61 -24.08
CA PRO A 34 3.65 5.73 -22.95
C PRO A 34 4.87 5.30 -22.12
N ASN A 35 6.04 5.18 -22.77
CA ASN A 35 7.29 4.77 -22.14
C ASN A 35 8.30 5.93 -22.01
N GLY A 36 7.81 7.18 -21.94
CA GLY A 36 8.65 8.36 -21.88
C GLY A 36 9.09 8.89 -23.25
N LYS A 37 9.58 10.13 -23.27
CA LYS A 37 10.10 10.76 -24.49
C LYS A 37 11.49 10.18 -24.81
N PRO A 38 11.77 9.75 -26.05
CA PRO A 38 13.07 9.21 -26.41
C PRO A 38 14.20 10.21 -26.11
N PRO A 39 15.26 9.81 -25.40
CA PRO A 39 16.44 10.64 -25.19
C PRO A 39 17.25 10.79 -26.50
N PRO A 40 18.20 11.72 -26.57
CA PRO A 40 19.13 11.82 -27.69
C PRO A 40 19.91 10.50 -27.89
N GLN A 41 20.02 10.04 -29.15
CA GLN A 41 20.69 8.77 -29.48
C GLN A 41 22.13 8.69 -28.94
N ILE A 42 22.87 9.79 -29.03
CA ILE A 42 24.25 9.90 -28.53
C ILE A 42 24.34 9.56 -27.04
N SER A 43 23.35 9.97 -26.23
CA SER A 43 23.33 9.68 -24.78
C SER A 43 23.16 8.19 -24.50
N VAL A 44 22.33 7.52 -25.31
CA VAL A 44 22.07 6.08 -25.18
C VAL A 44 23.29 5.28 -25.60
N GLU A 45 23.92 5.66 -26.71
CA GLU A 45 25.14 5.02 -27.22
C GLU A 45 26.31 5.17 -26.26
N THR A 46 26.55 6.39 -25.75
CA THR A 46 27.63 6.67 -24.78
C THR A 46 27.46 5.85 -23.51
N THR A 47 26.24 5.74 -22.98
CA THR A 47 25.98 4.94 -21.78
C THR A 47 26.16 3.44 -22.05
N THR A 48 25.69 2.96 -23.21
CA THR A 48 25.88 1.56 -23.62
C THR A 48 27.37 1.21 -23.76
N GLN A 49 28.18 2.10 -24.34
CA GLN A 49 29.63 1.91 -24.46
C GLN A 49 30.32 1.87 -23.09
N ARG A 50 29.91 2.71 -22.14
CA ARG A 50 30.43 2.68 -20.75
C ARG A 50 30.10 1.36 -20.06
N ILE A 51 28.86 0.89 -20.17
CA ILE A 51 28.45 -0.42 -19.61
C ILE A 51 29.28 -1.54 -20.24
N GLN A 52 29.41 -1.56 -21.57
CA GLN A 52 30.24 -2.53 -22.27
C GLN A 52 31.69 -2.49 -21.77
N SER A 53 32.30 -1.31 -21.67
CA SER A 53 33.69 -1.17 -21.21
C SER A 53 33.87 -1.67 -19.77
N THR A 54 32.88 -1.46 -18.90
CA THR A 54 32.87 -1.94 -17.51
C THR A 54 32.74 -3.47 -17.46
N VAL A 55 31.84 -4.04 -18.26
CA VAL A 55 31.66 -5.50 -18.38
C VAL A 55 32.96 -6.21 -18.76
N HIS A 56 33.75 -5.65 -19.69
CA HIS A 56 35.01 -6.26 -20.14
C HIS A 56 36.13 -6.22 -19.09
N GLN A 57 35.97 -5.46 -18.01
CA GLN A 57 36.95 -5.43 -16.91
C GLN A 57 36.77 -6.63 -15.97
N PHE A 58 35.59 -7.26 -15.95
CA PHE A 58 35.34 -8.42 -15.11
C PHE A 58 35.92 -9.70 -15.71
N PRO A 59 36.47 -10.61 -14.88
CA PRO A 59 36.96 -11.91 -15.34
C PRO A 59 35.89 -12.67 -16.13
N ASN A 60 36.23 -13.14 -17.32
CA ASN A 60 35.32 -13.85 -18.23
C ASN A 60 34.02 -13.08 -18.59
N SER A 61 33.98 -11.76 -18.40
CA SER A 61 32.77 -10.95 -18.54
C SER A 61 31.60 -11.44 -17.65
N GLN A 62 31.91 -12.07 -16.52
CA GLN A 62 30.94 -12.52 -15.52
C GLN A 62 30.98 -11.60 -14.31
N ILE A 63 29.83 -11.11 -13.88
CA ILE A 63 29.74 -10.15 -12.78
C ILE A 63 29.14 -10.85 -11.57
N HIS A 64 29.89 -10.90 -10.47
CA HIS A 64 29.43 -11.43 -9.19
C HIS A 64 28.52 -10.44 -8.46
N ARG A 65 27.69 -10.95 -7.54
CA ARG A 65 26.74 -10.13 -6.76
C ARG A 65 27.44 -8.97 -6.03
N ASP A 66 28.59 -9.26 -5.42
CA ASP A 66 29.34 -8.29 -4.60
C ASP A 66 29.92 -7.14 -5.44
N GLU A 67 30.25 -7.40 -6.71
CA GLU A 67 30.83 -6.42 -7.62
C GLU A 67 29.77 -5.68 -8.45
N PHE A 68 28.52 -6.13 -8.42
CA PHE A 68 27.46 -5.62 -9.30
C PHE A 68 27.10 -4.15 -9.06
N HIS A 69 27.43 -3.61 -7.88
CA HIS A 69 27.28 -2.18 -7.56
C HIS A 69 27.97 -1.27 -8.59
N GLN A 70 29.10 -1.71 -9.17
CA GLN A 70 29.82 -0.96 -10.21
C GLN A 70 28.98 -0.81 -11.49
N ILE A 71 28.22 -1.84 -11.87
CA ILE A 71 27.32 -1.80 -13.03
C ILE A 71 26.14 -0.86 -12.76
N VAL A 72 25.54 -0.93 -11.57
CA VAL A 72 24.43 -0.06 -11.16
C VAL A 72 24.83 1.42 -11.25
N ALA A 73 26.01 1.77 -10.74
CA ALA A 73 26.56 3.11 -10.81
C ALA A 73 26.73 3.60 -12.27
N VAL A 74 27.25 2.74 -13.16
CA VAL A 74 27.42 3.10 -14.59
C VAL A 74 26.07 3.24 -15.31
N CYS A 75 25.07 2.46 -14.92
CA CYS A 75 23.69 2.59 -15.41
C CYS A 75 23.02 3.89 -14.94
N GLY A 76 23.50 4.52 -13.87
CA GLY A 76 22.93 5.72 -13.26
C GLY A 76 21.57 5.46 -12.61
N PHE A 77 21.42 4.28 -11.98
CA PHE A 77 20.23 3.92 -11.23
C PHE A 77 20.49 3.97 -9.71
N PRO A 78 19.45 4.17 -8.88
CA PRO A 78 19.57 4.09 -7.42
C PRO A 78 20.13 2.73 -6.96
N VAL A 79 20.82 2.72 -5.82
CA VAL A 79 21.54 1.55 -5.30
C VAL A 79 20.61 0.34 -5.14
N TYR A 80 19.41 0.53 -4.59
CA TYR A 80 18.45 -0.57 -4.38
C TYR A 80 17.81 -1.12 -5.66
N TRP A 81 18.17 -0.63 -6.85
CA TRP A 81 17.84 -1.30 -8.11
C TRP A 81 18.79 -2.46 -8.42
N ARG A 82 19.86 -2.63 -7.62
CA ARG A 82 20.90 -3.64 -7.78
C ARG A 82 20.33 -5.05 -7.90
N ALA A 83 19.52 -5.52 -6.96
CA ALA A 83 18.97 -6.87 -7.01
C ALA A 83 18.02 -7.11 -8.20
N PRO A 84 17.05 -6.23 -8.52
CA PRO A 84 16.26 -6.35 -9.76
C PRO A 84 17.11 -6.41 -11.03
N LEU A 85 18.15 -5.57 -11.14
CA LEU A 85 19.06 -5.56 -12.29
C LEU A 85 19.92 -6.81 -12.37
N PHE A 86 20.41 -7.32 -11.24
CA PHE A 86 21.16 -8.57 -11.18
C PHE A 86 20.28 -9.74 -11.67
N ASN A 87 19.01 -9.74 -11.29
CA ASN A 87 18.05 -10.80 -11.60
C ASN A 87 17.31 -10.64 -12.94
N CYS A 88 17.61 -9.60 -13.73
CA CYS A 88 16.87 -9.30 -14.97
C CYS A 88 17.26 -10.22 -16.13
N THR A 89 18.37 -10.93 -16.02
CA THR A 89 18.82 -11.95 -16.98
C THR A 89 18.98 -13.31 -16.31
N GLN A 90 19.03 -14.38 -17.09
CA GLN A 90 19.28 -15.71 -16.54
C GLN A 90 20.72 -15.79 -16.00
N PRO A 91 20.91 -16.23 -14.74
CA PRO A 91 22.24 -16.38 -14.17
C PRO A 91 23.03 -17.46 -14.92
N THR A 92 24.34 -17.32 -14.91
CA THR A 92 25.28 -18.35 -15.34
C THR A 92 25.26 -19.53 -14.36
N PRO A 93 25.83 -20.71 -14.73
CA PRO A 93 25.94 -21.84 -13.81
C PRO A 93 26.69 -21.54 -12.51
N SER A 94 27.55 -20.52 -12.50
CA SER A 94 28.27 -20.00 -11.33
C SER A 94 27.47 -18.99 -10.50
N GLY A 95 26.20 -18.73 -10.85
CA GLY A 95 25.35 -17.75 -10.16
C GLY A 95 25.65 -16.29 -10.51
N CYS A 96 26.51 -16.03 -11.50
CA CYS A 96 26.92 -14.69 -11.92
C CYS A 96 26.03 -14.15 -13.06
N VAL A 97 26.04 -12.83 -13.28
CA VAL A 97 25.44 -12.23 -14.47
C VAL A 97 26.39 -12.39 -15.67
N ASP A 98 25.86 -12.91 -16.78
CA ASP A 98 26.57 -12.90 -18.07
C ASP A 98 26.53 -11.49 -18.65
N GLY A 99 27.69 -10.83 -18.70
CA GLY A 99 27.80 -9.44 -19.11
C GLY A 99 27.38 -9.18 -20.56
N TYR A 100 27.54 -10.15 -21.47
CA TYR A 100 27.07 -10.00 -22.85
C TYR A 100 25.55 -10.03 -22.92
N LYS A 101 24.91 -10.98 -22.21
CA LYS A 101 23.44 -11.03 -22.09
C LYS A 101 22.88 -9.78 -21.42
N PHE A 102 23.57 -9.25 -20.41
CA PHE A 102 23.19 -8.01 -19.74
C PHE A 102 23.25 -6.80 -20.69
N VAL A 103 24.32 -6.66 -21.47
CA VAL A 103 24.45 -5.58 -22.47
C VAL A 103 23.34 -5.68 -23.53
N ASP A 104 23.00 -6.87 -23.99
CA ASP A 104 21.93 -7.06 -24.95
C ASP A 104 20.56 -6.74 -24.35
N PHE A 105 20.31 -7.15 -23.11
CA PHE A 105 19.13 -6.75 -22.34
C PHE A 105 19.03 -5.22 -22.23
N TRP A 106 20.13 -4.55 -21.86
CA TRP A 106 20.19 -3.10 -21.73
C TRP A 106 19.87 -2.37 -23.05
N LYS A 107 20.44 -2.85 -24.17
CA LYS A 107 20.16 -2.32 -25.51
C LYS A 107 18.69 -2.46 -25.84
N HIS A 108 18.11 -3.65 -25.63
CA HIS A 108 16.69 -3.90 -25.89
C HIS A 108 15.76 -3.03 -25.04
N MET A 109 16.06 -2.85 -23.76
CA MET A 109 15.35 -1.94 -22.87
C MET A 109 15.42 -0.50 -23.39
N SER A 110 16.61 -0.03 -23.75
CA SER A 110 16.85 1.36 -24.16
C SER A 110 16.13 1.74 -25.47
N LEU A 111 15.79 0.76 -26.31
CA LEU A 111 14.99 0.97 -27.52
C LEU A 111 13.51 1.25 -27.24
N SER A 112 12.96 0.75 -26.13
CA SER A 112 11.52 0.84 -25.82
C SER A 112 11.16 1.60 -24.55
N CYS A 113 12.12 1.82 -23.66
CA CYS A 113 11.92 2.39 -22.32
C CYS A 113 12.80 3.65 -22.17
N HIS A 114 12.16 4.80 -22.04
CA HIS A 114 12.80 6.11 -22.16
C HIS A 114 12.71 6.96 -20.87
N ASP A 115 12.05 6.47 -19.83
CA ASP A 115 12.02 7.05 -18.49
C ASP A 115 12.32 5.99 -17.41
N LEU A 116 12.57 6.42 -16.17
CA LEU A 116 12.87 5.52 -15.06
C LEU A 116 11.72 4.54 -14.80
N THR A 117 10.47 5.02 -14.85
CA THR A 117 9.28 4.19 -14.62
C THR A 117 9.17 3.02 -15.60
N SER A 118 9.28 3.27 -16.91
CA SER A 118 9.21 2.20 -17.92
C SER A 118 10.41 1.25 -17.84
N ARG A 119 11.60 1.77 -17.48
CA ARG A 119 12.80 0.94 -17.25
C ARG A 119 12.61 0.02 -16.04
N PHE A 120 12.11 0.54 -14.93
CA PHE A 120 11.86 -0.24 -13.71
C PHE A 120 10.90 -1.41 -13.97
N VAL A 121 9.75 -1.13 -14.60
CA VAL A 121 8.78 -2.17 -14.99
C VAL A 121 9.41 -3.18 -15.97
N TYR A 122 10.23 -2.73 -16.91
CA TYR A 122 10.92 -3.62 -17.86
C TYR A 122 11.94 -4.54 -17.17
N ILE A 123 12.69 -4.02 -16.19
CA ILE A 123 13.67 -4.77 -15.39
C ILE A 123 12.98 -5.85 -14.57
N LEU A 124 11.96 -5.47 -13.79
CA LEU A 124 11.19 -6.38 -12.94
C LEU A 124 10.41 -7.43 -13.75
N SER A 125 9.95 -7.08 -14.95
CA SER A 125 9.34 -8.03 -15.87
C SER A 125 10.35 -8.91 -16.61
N LYS A 126 11.65 -8.80 -16.30
CA LYS A 126 12.76 -9.52 -16.96
C LYS A 126 12.71 -9.37 -18.49
N GLY A 127 12.29 -8.20 -18.96
CA GLY A 127 12.16 -7.85 -20.37
C GLY A 127 11.00 -8.53 -21.10
N ASN A 128 10.10 -9.22 -20.39
CA ASN A 128 8.96 -9.90 -20.98
C ASN A 128 7.90 -8.89 -21.46
N ARG A 129 7.88 -8.64 -22.78
CA ARG A 129 6.99 -7.66 -23.42
C ARG A 129 5.51 -8.05 -23.37
N SER A 130 5.15 -9.32 -23.15
CA SER A 130 3.74 -9.70 -22.96
C SER A 130 3.23 -9.39 -21.55
N ARG A 131 4.14 -9.00 -20.64
CA ARG A 131 3.85 -8.69 -19.23
C ARG A 131 4.34 -7.28 -18.84
N PRO A 132 3.78 -6.19 -19.42
CA PRO A 132 4.21 -4.82 -19.16
C PRO A 132 3.69 -4.26 -17.82
N TYR A 133 3.82 -5.05 -16.75
CA TYR A 133 3.35 -4.76 -15.40
C TYR A 133 4.17 -5.56 -14.38
N ILE A 134 4.16 -5.11 -13.13
CA ILE A 134 4.84 -5.73 -11.98
C ILE A 134 3.82 -6.57 -11.20
N LEU A 135 4.21 -7.78 -10.82
CA LEU A 135 3.51 -8.67 -9.90
C LEU A 135 4.16 -8.63 -8.51
N PRO A 136 3.47 -9.02 -7.43
CA PRO A 136 4.02 -9.01 -6.07
C PRO A 136 5.38 -9.71 -5.96
N GLU A 137 5.51 -10.90 -6.55
CA GLU A 137 6.73 -11.72 -6.54
C GLU A 137 7.93 -11.07 -7.25
N ASP A 138 7.67 -10.12 -8.17
CA ASP A 138 8.75 -9.42 -8.86
C ASP A 138 9.49 -8.46 -7.92
N LEU A 139 8.81 -7.93 -6.90
CA LEU A 139 9.39 -6.98 -5.94
C LEU A 139 10.17 -7.68 -4.82
N ALA A 140 9.95 -8.97 -4.58
CA ALA A 140 10.60 -9.71 -3.49
C ALA A 140 12.14 -9.59 -3.51
N PRO A 141 12.84 -9.74 -4.66
CA PRO A 141 14.29 -9.57 -4.67
C PRO A 141 14.77 -8.17 -4.31
N LEU A 142 13.98 -7.12 -4.60
CA LEU A 142 14.32 -5.75 -4.20
C LEU A 142 14.23 -5.61 -2.69
N VAL A 143 13.09 -6.01 -2.11
CA VAL A 143 12.86 -5.84 -0.66
C VAL A 143 13.80 -6.73 0.15
N GLN A 144 14.11 -7.93 -0.34
CA GLN A 144 15.11 -8.80 0.28
C GLN A 144 16.50 -8.14 0.30
N ASP A 145 16.90 -7.47 -0.78
CA ASP A 145 18.17 -6.72 -0.80
C ASP A 145 18.17 -5.56 0.21
N VAL A 146 17.02 -4.90 0.40
CA VAL A 146 16.85 -3.86 1.44
C VAL A 146 17.07 -4.45 2.83
N VAL A 147 16.43 -5.57 3.18
CA VAL A 147 16.64 -6.26 4.47
C VAL A 147 18.11 -6.64 4.66
N GLU A 148 18.76 -7.14 3.61
CA GLU A 148 20.14 -7.62 3.68
C GLU A 148 21.19 -6.50 3.72
N THR A 149 20.86 -5.26 3.35
CA THR A 149 21.88 -4.21 3.15
C THR A 149 21.60 -2.86 3.78
N HIS A 150 20.35 -2.51 4.08
CA HIS A 150 20.04 -1.24 4.72
C HIS A 150 20.56 -1.21 6.17
N PRO A 151 21.21 -0.12 6.62
CA PRO A 151 21.75 -0.03 7.98
C PRO A 151 20.65 -0.13 9.04
N GLY A 152 19.54 0.62 8.90
CA GLY A 152 18.38 0.54 9.80
C GLY A 152 17.62 -0.80 9.84
N LEU A 153 18.09 -1.85 9.14
CA LEU A 153 17.58 -3.21 9.23
C LEU A 153 18.67 -4.23 9.57
N ALA A 154 19.84 -3.78 10.06
CA ALA A 154 20.97 -4.63 10.39
C ALA A 154 20.60 -5.72 11.42
N PHE A 155 19.87 -5.33 12.47
CA PHE A 155 19.37 -6.25 13.51
C PHE A 155 18.47 -7.35 12.92
N LEU A 156 17.66 -7.03 11.91
CA LEU A 156 16.73 -7.98 11.31
C LEU A 156 17.47 -9.10 10.57
N LYS A 157 18.72 -8.89 10.13
CA LYS A 157 19.49 -9.88 9.36
C LYS A 157 19.69 -11.20 10.10
N GLU A 158 19.81 -11.16 11.42
CA GLU A 158 20.02 -12.34 12.25
C GLU A 158 18.70 -13.11 12.48
N ALA A 159 17.55 -12.45 12.35
CA ALA A 159 16.23 -13.00 12.58
C ALA A 159 15.53 -13.42 11.26
N ALA A 160 16.05 -14.48 10.64
CA ALA A 160 15.59 -14.97 9.33
C ALA A 160 14.09 -15.28 9.24
N GLU A 161 13.44 -15.63 10.35
CA GLU A 161 12.00 -15.93 10.42
C GLU A 161 11.13 -14.70 10.08
N PHE A 162 11.61 -13.51 10.44
CA PHE A 162 10.91 -12.24 10.22
C PHE A 162 11.16 -11.66 8.83
N HIS A 163 12.21 -12.10 8.11
CA HIS A 163 12.55 -11.58 6.78
C HIS A 163 11.38 -11.74 5.81
N SER A 164 10.82 -12.95 5.73
CA SER A 164 9.72 -13.23 4.81
C SER A 164 8.48 -12.41 5.17
N ARG A 165 8.24 -12.12 6.46
CA ARG A 165 7.10 -11.35 6.93
C ARG A 165 7.23 -9.89 6.58
N TYR A 166 8.39 -9.30 6.86
CA TYR A 166 8.71 -7.94 6.49
C TYR A 166 8.60 -7.76 4.97
N VAL A 167 9.19 -8.66 4.18
CA VAL A 167 9.10 -8.64 2.70
C VAL A 167 7.64 -8.66 2.23
N HIS A 168 6.82 -9.56 2.77
CA HIS A 168 5.40 -9.63 2.40
C HIS A 168 4.63 -8.38 2.82
N THR A 169 4.88 -7.81 4.00
CA THR A 169 4.25 -6.57 4.45
C THR A 169 4.59 -5.40 3.55
N VAL A 170 5.87 -5.17 3.25
CA VAL A 170 6.31 -4.08 2.36
C VAL A 170 5.66 -4.22 0.99
N ILE A 171 5.65 -5.42 0.40
CA ILE A 171 5.00 -5.66 -0.91
C ILE A 171 3.50 -5.41 -0.83
N ALA A 172 2.83 -5.86 0.24
CA ALA A 172 1.41 -5.61 0.46
C ALA A 172 1.11 -4.11 0.52
N ARG A 173 1.90 -3.35 1.29
CA ARG A 173 1.81 -1.88 1.40
C ARG A 173 2.07 -1.18 0.07
N ILE A 174 3.07 -1.62 -0.70
CA ILE A 174 3.33 -1.10 -2.06
C ILE A 174 2.10 -1.30 -2.94
N PHE A 175 1.54 -2.50 -2.97
CA PHE A 175 0.36 -2.77 -3.78
C PHE A 175 -0.89 -2.04 -3.28
N TYR A 176 -1.00 -1.80 -1.98
CA TYR A 176 -2.08 -1.03 -1.36
C TYR A 176 -2.11 0.39 -1.90
N SER A 177 -0.96 1.08 -1.87
CA SER A 177 -0.88 2.47 -2.31
C SER A 177 -0.81 2.61 -3.85
N VAL A 178 -0.07 1.73 -4.54
CA VAL A 178 0.26 1.92 -5.97
C VAL A 178 -0.76 1.28 -6.91
N ASN A 179 -1.26 0.07 -6.62
CA ASN A 179 -2.14 -0.67 -7.53
C ASN A 179 -3.62 -0.25 -7.40
N ARG A 180 -3.90 1.01 -7.73
CA ARG A 180 -5.23 1.64 -7.65
C ARG A 180 -6.31 0.92 -8.45
N SER A 181 -5.94 0.11 -9.44
CA SER A 181 -6.88 -0.66 -10.26
C SER A 181 -7.39 -1.96 -9.59
N TRP A 182 -6.85 -2.37 -8.44
CA TRP A 182 -7.13 -3.67 -7.80
C TRP A 182 -6.82 -4.89 -8.68
N SER A 183 -6.06 -4.70 -9.77
CA SER A 183 -5.79 -5.75 -10.76
C SER A 183 -4.75 -6.78 -10.32
N GLY A 184 -4.04 -6.52 -9.21
CA GLY A 184 -2.87 -7.28 -8.81
C GLY A 184 -1.66 -7.07 -9.74
N ARG A 185 -1.71 -6.04 -10.60
CA ARG A 185 -0.70 -5.77 -11.64
C ARG A 185 -0.37 -4.29 -11.67
N ILE A 186 0.79 -3.90 -11.12
CA ILE A 186 1.23 -2.50 -11.16
C ILE A 186 1.71 -2.16 -12.58
N THR A 187 0.98 -1.28 -13.25
CA THR A 187 1.34 -0.80 -14.59
C THR A 187 2.32 0.38 -14.54
N VAL A 188 2.97 0.68 -15.68
CA VAL A 188 3.80 1.91 -15.83
C VAL A 188 3.01 3.17 -15.45
N SER A 189 1.72 3.22 -15.79
CA SER A 189 0.87 4.39 -15.52
C SER A 189 0.48 4.54 -14.06
N GLU A 190 0.32 3.44 -13.32
CA GLU A 190 0.10 3.47 -11.86
C GLU A 190 1.38 3.85 -11.14
N LEU A 191 2.51 3.22 -11.50
CA LEU A 191 3.80 3.51 -10.91
C LEU A 191 4.19 4.99 -11.11
N ARG A 192 3.94 5.55 -12.30
CA ARG A 192 4.20 6.98 -12.60
C ARG A 192 3.38 7.94 -11.74
N ARG A 193 2.22 7.51 -11.24
CA ARG A 193 1.33 8.32 -10.38
C ARG A 193 1.58 8.10 -8.89
N SER A 194 2.52 7.22 -8.54
CA SER A 194 2.93 6.95 -7.17
C SER A 194 4.27 7.60 -6.84
N ASN A 195 4.62 7.61 -5.56
CA ASN A 195 5.92 8.00 -5.04
C ASN A 195 6.91 6.82 -4.87
N LEU A 196 6.56 5.58 -5.27
CA LEU A 196 7.39 4.40 -4.99
C LEU A 196 8.86 4.54 -5.44
N LEU A 197 9.11 5.06 -6.66
CA LEU A 197 10.49 5.22 -7.13
C LEU A 197 11.27 6.30 -6.38
N GLN A 198 10.58 7.32 -5.87
CA GLN A 198 11.19 8.37 -5.06
C GLN A 198 11.56 7.81 -3.68
N VAL A 199 10.66 7.02 -3.09
CA VAL A 199 10.91 6.35 -1.80
C VAL A 199 12.02 5.30 -1.89
N ILE A 200 12.08 4.52 -2.98
CA ILE A 200 13.19 3.57 -3.20
C ILE A 200 14.53 4.30 -3.31
N GLN A 201 14.55 5.51 -3.86
CA GLN A 201 15.78 6.32 -3.90
C GLN A 201 16.14 6.83 -2.50
N LEU A 202 15.15 7.28 -1.70
CA LEU A 202 15.37 7.78 -0.34
C LEU A 202 16.06 6.75 0.59
N LEU A 203 15.85 5.45 0.36
CA LEU A 203 16.52 4.37 1.12
C LEU A 203 18.06 4.45 1.11
N GLU A 204 18.67 5.11 0.12
CA GLU A 204 20.14 5.26 0.06
C GLU A 204 20.64 6.53 0.75
N GLU A 205 19.73 7.42 1.15
CA GLU A 205 20.01 8.71 1.78
C GLU A 205 19.65 8.73 3.28
N GLU A 206 18.64 7.97 3.68
CA GLU A 206 18.10 7.93 5.05
C GLU A 206 18.50 6.63 5.75
N GLU A 207 19.24 6.72 6.86
CA GLU A 207 19.78 5.55 7.57
C GLU A 207 18.76 4.92 8.53
N ASP A 208 17.88 5.74 9.11
CA ASP A 208 16.76 5.29 9.93
C ASP A 208 15.58 4.89 9.04
N ILE A 209 15.34 3.58 8.97
CA ILE A 209 14.27 3.01 8.13
C ILE A 209 12.88 3.49 8.55
N ASN A 210 12.69 3.90 9.81
CA ASN A 210 11.40 4.33 10.35
C ASN A 210 11.01 5.75 9.93
N GLN A 211 11.99 6.61 9.56
CA GLN A 211 11.70 7.89 8.90
C GLN A 211 11.07 7.69 7.50
N ILE A 212 11.30 6.52 6.89
CA ILE A 212 10.68 6.12 5.61
C ILE A 212 9.34 5.43 5.89
N MET A 213 8.38 6.20 6.43
CA MET A 213 7.04 5.71 6.77
C MET A 213 6.35 5.03 5.59
N ALA A 214 6.52 5.55 4.37
CA ALA A 214 5.98 4.95 3.16
C ALA A 214 6.66 3.62 2.84
N TYR A 215 5.88 2.54 2.87
CA TYR A 215 6.25 1.17 2.49
C TYR A 215 7.23 0.45 3.42
N PHE A 216 8.34 1.09 3.83
CA PHE A 216 9.51 0.42 4.40
C PHE A 216 9.69 0.55 5.92
N SER A 217 8.97 1.45 6.61
CA SER A 217 9.06 1.54 8.09
C SER A 217 8.92 0.17 8.77
N TYR A 218 9.88 -0.13 9.64
CA TYR A 218 9.93 -1.36 10.44
C TYR A 218 8.89 -1.32 11.57
N GLU A 219 8.71 -0.17 12.23
CA GLU A 219 7.67 0.04 13.25
C GLU A 219 6.28 -0.33 12.72
N HIS A 220 5.94 0.15 11.52
CA HIS A 220 4.68 -0.19 10.88
C HIS A 220 4.56 -1.70 10.62
N PHE A 221 5.64 -2.34 10.19
CA PHE A 221 5.66 -3.79 10.01
C PHE A 221 5.43 -4.51 11.34
N TYR A 222 6.12 -4.10 12.39
CA TYR A 222 6.09 -4.74 13.70
C TYR A 222 4.68 -4.69 14.30
N VAL A 223 4.00 -3.53 14.26
CA VAL A 223 2.60 -3.39 14.68
C VAL A 223 1.68 -4.34 13.91
N ILE A 224 1.78 -4.37 12.57
CA ILE A 224 0.96 -5.25 11.74
C ILE A 224 1.21 -6.72 12.10
N TYR A 225 2.46 -7.09 12.33
CA TYR A 225 2.83 -8.46 12.65
C TYR A 225 2.32 -8.88 14.03
N CYS A 226 2.48 -8.04 15.06
CA CYS A 226 2.01 -8.33 16.42
C CYS A 226 0.48 -8.50 16.45
N LYS A 227 -0.26 -7.58 15.83
CA LYS A 227 -1.73 -7.70 15.72
C LYS A 227 -2.17 -8.95 14.97
N PHE A 228 -1.41 -9.42 13.98
CA PHE A 228 -1.70 -10.69 13.32
C PHE A 228 -1.44 -11.88 14.27
N TRP A 229 -0.28 -11.85 14.94
CA TRP A 229 0.19 -12.92 15.82
C TRP A 229 -0.75 -13.16 17.02
N GLU A 230 -1.32 -12.10 17.60
CA GLU A 230 -2.33 -12.19 18.66
C GLU A 230 -3.59 -12.97 18.24
N LEU A 231 -3.94 -12.91 16.95
CA LEU A 231 -5.10 -13.57 16.38
C LEU A 231 -4.81 -15.02 15.97
N ASP A 232 -3.68 -15.25 15.28
CA ASP A 232 -3.21 -16.55 14.77
C ASP A 232 -2.60 -17.43 15.88
N ARG A 233 -3.46 -17.91 16.79
CA ARG A 233 -3.06 -18.69 17.98
C ARG A 233 -2.58 -20.10 17.68
N ASP A 234 -2.95 -20.68 16.54
CA ASP A 234 -2.48 -22.00 16.09
C ASP A 234 -1.29 -21.90 15.13
N HIS A 235 -0.81 -20.68 14.86
CA HIS A 235 0.39 -20.37 14.08
C HIS A 235 0.39 -21.01 12.68
N ASP A 236 -0.80 -21.15 12.08
CA ASP A 236 -0.96 -21.73 10.75
C ASP A 236 -0.89 -20.69 9.62
N LEU A 237 -0.67 -19.42 9.99
CA LEU A 237 -0.52 -18.26 9.12
C LEU A 237 -1.79 -17.87 8.37
N LEU A 238 -2.92 -18.36 8.85
CA LEU A 238 -4.24 -18.06 8.38
C LEU A 238 -5.10 -17.56 9.55
N ILE A 239 -6.04 -16.69 9.25
CA ILE A 239 -7.01 -16.18 10.23
C ILE A 239 -8.39 -16.57 9.73
N ASP A 240 -9.23 -17.13 10.59
CA ASP A 240 -10.65 -17.38 10.33
C ASP A 240 -11.56 -16.23 10.84
N GLN A 241 -12.88 -16.36 10.65
CA GLN A 241 -13.82 -15.31 11.07
C GLN A 241 -13.85 -15.11 12.59
N ASN A 242 -13.69 -16.17 13.38
CA ASN A 242 -13.68 -16.09 14.84
C ASN A 242 -12.38 -15.46 15.34
N ASP A 243 -11.27 -15.72 14.64
CA ASP A 243 -10.00 -15.07 14.91
C ASP A 243 -10.13 -13.58 14.66
N LEU A 244 -10.58 -13.17 13.47
CA LEU A 244 -10.74 -11.75 13.14
C LEU A 244 -11.77 -11.05 14.04
N ALA A 245 -12.81 -11.74 14.49
CA ALA A 245 -13.79 -11.19 15.41
C ALA A 245 -13.17 -10.76 16.74
N ARG A 246 -12.06 -11.35 17.19
CA ARG A 246 -11.38 -10.97 18.43
C ARG A 246 -10.56 -9.68 18.31
N HIS A 247 -10.33 -9.19 17.09
CA HIS A 247 -9.58 -7.95 16.88
C HIS A 247 -10.32 -6.74 17.48
N ASN A 248 -9.58 -5.91 18.22
CA ASN A 248 -10.07 -4.73 18.95
C ASN A 248 -11.36 -5.03 19.74
N ASP A 249 -11.31 -6.06 20.61
CA ASP A 249 -12.42 -6.43 21.50
C ASP A 249 -13.79 -6.57 20.82
N HIS A 250 -13.81 -7.20 19.65
CA HIS A 250 -15.02 -7.37 18.85
C HIS A 250 -15.62 -6.04 18.36
N ALA A 251 -14.79 -5.03 18.03
CA ALA A 251 -15.25 -3.72 17.52
C ALA A 251 -16.06 -3.83 16.23
N LEU A 252 -15.65 -4.70 15.30
CA LEU A 252 -16.32 -4.91 14.02
C LEU A 252 -17.55 -5.83 14.12
N SER A 253 -18.59 -5.50 13.33
CA SER A 253 -19.79 -6.32 13.25
C SER A 253 -19.53 -7.66 12.56
N LEU A 254 -20.25 -8.71 12.96
CA LEU A 254 -20.09 -10.04 12.38
C LEU A 254 -20.53 -10.08 10.92
N ARG A 255 -21.58 -9.32 10.54
CA ARG A 255 -21.97 -9.16 9.13
C ARG A 255 -20.83 -8.56 8.32
N MET A 256 -20.09 -7.58 8.84
CA MET A 256 -18.94 -7.00 8.14
C MET A 256 -17.77 -7.98 8.05
N ILE A 257 -17.48 -8.70 9.13
CA ILE A 257 -16.47 -9.76 9.12
C ILE A 257 -16.80 -10.80 8.05
N GLU A 258 -18.04 -11.29 7.97
CA GLU A 258 -18.45 -12.24 6.91
C GLU A 258 -18.15 -11.70 5.50
N ARG A 259 -18.33 -10.39 5.26
CA ARG A 259 -18.02 -9.74 3.98
C ARG A 259 -16.54 -9.76 3.63
N ILE A 260 -15.65 -9.54 4.60
CA ILE A 260 -14.19 -9.64 4.37
C ILE A 260 -13.84 -11.04 3.82
N PHE A 261 -14.47 -12.08 4.36
CA PHE A 261 -14.27 -13.48 3.95
C PHE A 261 -15.11 -13.90 2.73
N SER A 262 -15.99 -13.03 2.21
CA SER A 262 -16.79 -13.30 1.02
C SER A 262 -15.98 -13.16 -0.28
N GLY A 263 -14.73 -12.74 -0.18
CA GLY A 263 -13.83 -12.57 -1.32
C GLY A 263 -14.13 -11.38 -2.23
N CYS A 264 -14.89 -10.39 -1.73
CA CYS A 264 -15.04 -9.08 -2.38
C CYS A 264 -13.74 -8.24 -2.30
N VAL A 265 -12.87 -8.55 -1.33
CA VAL A 265 -11.60 -7.86 -1.06
C VAL A 265 -10.36 -8.77 -1.05
N THR A 266 -10.51 -10.10 -1.05
CA THR A 266 -9.37 -11.03 -1.11
C THR A 266 -8.80 -11.16 -2.52
N ARG A 267 -7.48 -11.25 -2.63
CA ARG A 267 -6.79 -11.39 -3.92
C ARG A 267 -6.85 -12.84 -4.43
N GLY A 268 -7.03 -13.05 -5.73
CA GLY A 268 -7.12 -14.38 -6.35
C GLY A 268 -8.51 -14.81 -6.82
N GLY A 269 -9.55 -14.03 -6.49
CA GLY A 269 -10.94 -14.27 -6.90
C GLY A 269 -11.61 -15.43 -6.15
N VAL A 270 -12.93 -15.58 -6.31
CA VAL A 270 -13.78 -16.53 -5.56
C VAL A 270 -13.31 -18.00 -5.67
N LYS A 271 -12.56 -18.34 -6.72
CA LYS A 271 -12.06 -19.71 -6.97
C LYS A 271 -10.81 -20.08 -6.17
N ASN A 272 -10.09 -19.10 -5.63
CA ASN A 272 -8.89 -19.29 -4.80
C ASN A 272 -9.18 -19.03 -3.31
N ARG A 273 -10.44 -19.16 -2.87
CA ARG A 273 -10.76 -19.07 -1.43
C ARG A 273 -10.01 -20.18 -0.70
N ASN A 274 -9.17 -19.78 0.25
CA ASN A 274 -8.59 -20.71 1.22
C ASN A 274 -9.73 -21.15 2.14
N VAL A 275 -10.30 -22.33 1.89
CA VAL A 275 -11.33 -22.91 2.74
C VAL A 275 -10.65 -23.94 3.64
N GLY A 276 -10.59 -23.63 4.93
CA GLY A 276 -10.15 -24.56 5.97
C GLY A 276 -11.30 -25.44 6.47
N PRO A 277 -11.02 -26.33 7.42
CA PRO A 277 -12.04 -27.17 8.06
C PRO A 277 -13.14 -26.36 8.77
N ASN A 278 -12.82 -25.15 9.23
CA ASN A 278 -13.75 -24.28 9.97
C ASN A 278 -14.37 -23.16 9.10
N GLY A 279 -14.17 -23.19 7.78
CA GLY A 279 -14.72 -22.19 6.86
C GLY A 279 -13.65 -21.40 6.09
N PRO A 280 -14.03 -20.26 5.48
CA PRO A 280 -13.09 -19.40 4.76
C PRO A 280 -12.01 -18.85 5.69
N ARG A 281 -10.78 -18.79 5.20
CA ARG A 281 -9.63 -18.21 5.90
C ARG A 281 -8.92 -17.17 5.02
N ILE A 282 -8.31 -16.18 5.65
CA ILE A 282 -7.51 -15.14 4.98
C ILE A 282 -6.03 -15.32 5.30
N THR A 283 -5.16 -14.90 4.38
CA THR A 283 -3.71 -14.99 4.59
C THR A 283 -3.19 -13.77 5.37
N TYR A 284 -1.97 -13.86 5.88
CA TYR A 284 -1.23 -12.70 6.41
C TYR A 284 -1.28 -11.47 5.48
N THR A 285 -1.13 -11.66 4.16
CA THR A 285 -1.18 -10.56 3.20
C THR A 285 -2.56 -9.92 3.12
N ASP A 286 -3.62 -10.71 3.22
CA ASP A 286 -5.00 -10.19 3.26
C ASP A 286 -5.27 -9.45 4.58
N PHE A 287 -4.71 -9.92 5.70
CA PHE A 287 -4.78 -9.23 6.99
C PHE A 287 -4.07 -7.86 6.96
N VAL A 288 -2.91 -7.74 6.32
CA VAL A 288 -2.25 -6.44 6.12
C VAL A 288 -3.21 -5.45 5.43
N TRP A 289 -3.95 -5.90 4.41
CA TRP A 289 -4.92 -5.06 3.71
C TRP A 289 -6.12 -4.67 4.58
N PHE A 290 -6.59 -5.60 5.39
CA PHE A 290 -7.63 -5.36 6.39
C PHE A 290 -7.19 -4.28 7.38
N LEU A 291 -6.06 -4.48 8.06
CA LEU A 291 -5.62 -3.58 9.14
C LEU A 291 -5.35 -2.17 8.62
N LEU A 292 -4.65 -2.02 7.49
CA LEU A 292 -4.44 -0.71 6.86
C LEU A 292 -5.76 -0.01 6.50
N SER A 293 -6.79 -0.77 6.13
CA SER A 293 -8.10 -0.20 5.76
C SER A 293 -8.96 0.12 6.98
N GLU A 294 -8.80 -0.63 8.06
CA GLU A 294 -9.56 -0.44 9.29
C GLU A 294 -9.09 0.80 10.07
N GLU A 295 -7.79 1.04 10.08
CA GLU A 295 -7.18 2.14 10.82
C GLU A 295 -7.16 3.48 10.09
N ASP A 296 -7.11 3.50 8.74
CA ASP A 296 -7.24 4.72 7.93
C ASP A 296 -8.40 4.62 6.94
N LYS A 297 -9.63 4.80 7.43
CA LYS A 297 -10.85 4.80 6.62
C LYS A 297 -11.02 6.04 5.73
N ALA A 298 -10.12 7.03 5.83
CA ALA A 298 -10.04 8.18 4.93
C ALA A 298 -9.18 7.87 3.68
N ASN A 299 -8.34 6.84 3.74
CA ASN A 299 -7.51 6.40 2.63
C ASN A 299 -8.35 6.06 1.39
N PRO A 300 -7.98 6.53 0.18
CA PRO A 300 -8.70 6.15 -1.04
C PRO A 300 -8.81 4.64 -1.28
N THR A 301 -7.85 3.83 -0.79
CA THR A 301 -7.89 2.36 -0.84
C THR A 301 -8.89 1.79 0.16
N ALA A 302 -8.88 2.28 1.40
CA ALA A 302 -9.80 1.84 2.44
C ALA A 302 -11.25 2.13 2.06
N ILE A 303 -11.51 3.31 1.47
CA ILE A 303 -12.85 3.64 0.96
C ILE A 303 -13.30 2.62 -0.10
N GLU A 304 -12.40 2.20 -1.00
CA GLU A 304 -12.69 1.16 -1.99
C GLU A 304 -12.88 -0.22 -1.33
N TYR A 305 -12.09 -0.55 -0.29
CA TYR A 305 -12.14 -1.79 0.46
C TYR A 305 -13.51 -1.95 1.15
N TRP A 306 -13.92 -0.95 1.95
CA TRP A 306 -15.17 -0.99 2.69
C TRP A 306 -16.39 -0.86 1.79
N PHE A 307 -16.31 -0.05 0.73
CA PHE A 307 -17.38 0.00 -0.27
C PHE A 307 -17.63 -1.37 -0.90
N ARG A 308 -16.59 -2.11 -1.28
CA ARG A 308 -16.72 -3.49 -1.82
C ARG A 308 -17.31 -4.46 -0.80
N CYS A 309 -17.06 -4.25 0.49
CA CYS A 309 -17.65 -5.06 1.55
C CYS A 309 -19.14 -4.74 1.72
N MET A 310 -19.52 -3.46 1.70
CA MET A 310 -20.89 -3.02 1.88
C MET A 310 -21.80 -3.23 0.65
N ASP A 311 -21.24 -3.18 -0.55
CA ASP A 311 -21.93 -3.47 -1.81
C ASP A 311 -22.15 -4.99 -1.91
N LEU A 312 -23.32 -5.44 -1.44
CA LEU A 312 -23.65 -6.85 -1.28
C LEU A 312 -23.86 -7.53 -2.64
N ASP A 313 -24.52 -6.84 -3.57
CA ASP A 313 -24.85 -7.34 -4.89
C ASP A 313 -23.82 -6.97 -5.99
N GLY A 314 -22.92 -6.02 -5.70
CA GLY A 314 -21.84 -5.62 -6.59
C GLY A 314 -22.28 -4.72 -7.73
N ASP A 315 -23.42 -4.03 -7.61
CA ASP A 315 -23.96 -3.15 -8.65
C ASP A 315 -23.28 -1.76 -8.71
N GLY A 316 -22.44 -1.45 -7.70
CA GLY A 316 -21.69 -0.20 -7.59
C GLY A 316 -22.44 0.93 -6.88
N ILE A 317 -23.53 0.62 -6.16
CA ILE A 317 -24.35 1.55 -5.40
C ILE A 317 -24.70 0.94 -4.04
N LEU A 318 -24.56 1.69 -2.95
CA LEU A 318 -25.13 1.28 -1.66
C LEU A 318 -26.60 1.70 -1.61
N SER A 319 -27.47 0.69 -1.64
CA SER A 319 -28.92 0.79 -1.52
C SER A 319 -29.36 0.91 -0.06
N MET A 320 -30.60 1.37 0.17
CA MET A 320 -31.16 1.44 1.53
C MET A 320 -31.21 0.08 2.22
N TYR A 321 -31.48 -0.98 1.45
CA TYR A 321 -31.50 -2.34 1.98
C TYR A 321 -30.14 -2.76 2.54
N GLU A 322 -29.05 -2.47 1.84
CA GLU A 322 -27.70 -2.83 2.28
C GLU A 322 -27.28 -2.03 3.51
N LEU A 323 -27.62 -0.73 3.54
CA LEU A 323 -27.32 0.13 4.68
C LEU A 323 -28.12 -0.30 5.92
N GLU A 324 -29.41 -0.60 5.76
CA GLU A 324 -30.26 -1.14 6.83
C GLU A 324 -29.74 -2.49 7.32
N TYR A 325 -29.28 -3.35 6.41
CA TYR A 325 -28.68 -4.64 6.76
C TYR A 325 -27.45 -4.49 7.67
N PHE A 326 -26.53 -3.55 7.42
CA PHE A 326 -25.42 -3.38 8.36
C PHE A 326 -25.85 -2.68 9.65
N TYR A 327 -26.73 -1.67 9.54
CA TYR A 327 -27.17 -0.88 10.69
C TYR A 327 -28.00 -1.68 11.70
N GLU A 328 -28.82 -2.63 11.25
CA GLU A 328 -29.63 -3.48 12.14
C GLU A 328 -28.77 -4.22 13.18
N GLU A 329 -27.59 -4.73 12.78
CA GLU A 329 -26.67 -5.36 13.72
C GLU A 329 -26.03 -4.32 14.66
N GLN A 330 -25.65 -3.14 14.15
CA GLN A 330 -25.13 -2.07 15.01
C GLN A 330 -26.14 -1.64 16.07
N GLN A 331 -27.43 -1.54 15.71
CA GLN A 331 -28.49 -1.23 16.67
C GLN A 331 -28.56 -2.29 17.77
N GLN A 332 -28.60 -3.57 17.41
CA GLN A 332 -28.63 -4.67 18.38
C GLN A 332 -27.41 -4.64 19.32
N ARG A 333 -26.22 -4.34 18.78
CA ARG A 333 -24.98 -4.24 19.56
C ARG A 333 -25.02 -3.06 20.53
N MET A 334 -25.48 -1.88 20.10
CA MET A 334 -25.67 -0.71 20.98
C MET A 334 -26.70 -0.97 22.08
N GLU A 335 -27.85 -1.56 21.74
CA GLU A 335 -28.90 -1.92 22.71
C GLU A 335 -28.38 -2.90 23.77
N SER A 336 -27.51 -3.84 23.38
CA SER A 336 -26.94 -4.83 24.30
C SER A 336 -26.07 -4.23 25.41
N ILE A 337 -25.47 -3.07 25.16
CA ILE A 337 -24.68 -2.30 26.13
C ILE A 337 -25.48 -1.13 26.74
N GLY A 338 -26.79 -1.07 26.49
CA GLY A 338 -27.71 -0.10 27.09
C GLY A 338 -27.67 1.29 26.47
N ILE A 339 -27.17 1.43 25.25
CA ILE A 339 -27.15 2.70 24.50
C ILE A 339 -28.44 2.83 23.69
N GLU A 340 -29.10 3.99 23.81
CA GLU A 340 -30.28 4.32 23.01
C GLU A 340 -29.88 4.55 21.56
N THR A 341 -30.51 3.82 20.63
CA THR A 341 -30.16 3.87 19.21
C THR A 341 -31.08 4.78 18.42
N LEU A 342 -30.54 5.48 17.42
CA LEU A 342 -31.33 6.19 16.43
C LEU A 342 -32.06 5.20 15.50
N PRO A 343 -33.35 5.39 15.19
CA PRO A 343 -34.02 4.64 14.13
C PRO A 343 -33.28 4.77 12.79
N PHE A 344 -33.34 3.74 11.94
CA PHE A 344 -32.65 3.74 10.65
C PHE A 344 -33.02 4.94 9.77
N GLU A 345 -34.30 5.34 9.74
CA GLU A 345 -34.79 6.49 8.95
C GLU A 345 -34.09 7.81 9.35
N ASP A 346 -33.84 8.01 10.64
CA ASP A 346 -33.16 9.22 11.14
C ASP A 346 -31.65 9.14 10.86
N CYS A 347 -31.04 7.98 11.11
CA CYS A 347 -29.62 7.74 10.83
C CYS A 347 -29.31 7.97 9.34
N ILE A 348 -30.10 7.39 8.43
CA ILE A 348 -29.85 7.53 6.99
C ILE A 348 -30.04 8.97 6.51
N CYS A 349 -30.98 9.72 7.08
CA CYS A 349 -31.11 11.15 6.80
C CYS A 349 -29.82 11.91 7.14
N GLN A 350 -29.24 11.67 8.32
CA GLN A 350 -27.96 12.28 8.72
C GLN A 350 -26.82 11.89 7.76
N MET A 351 -26.73 10.60 7.41
CA MET A 351 -25.69 10.11 6.48
C MET A 351 -25.84 10.71 5.07
N LEU A 352 -27.06 10.85 4.56
CA LEU A 352 -27.33 11.46 3.26
C LEU A 352 -27.01 12.97 3.25
N ASP A 353 -27.30 13.68 4.34
CA ASP A 353 -26.95 15.09 4.50
C ASP A 353 -25.43 15.31 4.59
N MET A 354 -24.72 14.36 5.19
CA MET A 354 -23.26 14.36 5.26
C MET A 354 -22.61 14.05 3.90
N ILE A 355 -23.09 13.02 3.19
CA ILE A 355 -22.49 12.55 1.93
C ILE A 355 -22.88 13.43 0.74
N LYS A 356 -24.14 13.89 0.71
CA LYS A 356 -24.74 14.64 -0.40
C LYS A 356 -24.58 13.92 -1.74
N PRO A 357 -25.12 12.69 -1.89
CA PRO A 357 -24.93 11.90 -3.09
C PRO A 357 -25.50 12.61 -4.33
N VAL A 358 -24.85 12.41 -5.49
CA VAL A 358 -25.29 13.04 -6.75
C VAL A 358 -26.71 12.60 -7.14
N ARG A 359 -27.08 11.35 -6.84
CA ARG A 359 -28.43 10.82 -7.03
C ARG A 359 -29.06 10.58 -5.65
N PRO A 360 -30.22 11.18 -5.34
CA PRO A 360 -30.91 10.94 -4.07
C PRO A 360 -31.16 9.45 -3.84
N GLY A 361 -30.82 8.98 -2.64
CA GLY A 361 -31.03 7.60 -2.22
C GLY A 361 -30.09 6.56 -2.84
N CYS A 362 -29.03 6.98 -3.55
CA CYS A 362 -28.04 6.08 -4.13
C CYS A 362 -26.63 6.58 -3.77
N ILE A 363 -25.93 5.91 -2.86
CA ILE A 363 -24.56 6.28 -2.48
C ILE A 363 -23.57 5.52 -3.33
N THR A 364 -22.79 6.21 -4.17
CA THR A 364 -21.73 5.58 -4.97
C THR A 364 -20.37 5.73 -4.31
N LEU A 365 -19.42 4.89 -4.71
CA LEU A 365 -18.00 5.05 -4.34
C LEU A 365 -17.47 6.46 -4.67
N GLY A 366 -17.95 7.04 -5.77
CA GLY A 366 -17.59 8.40 -6.19
C GLY A 366 -18.13 9.49 -5.27
N ASP A 367 -19.23 9.24 -4.56
CA ASP A 367 -19.79 10.16 -3.57
C ASP A 367 -18.98 10.10 -2.27
N LEU A 368 -18.70 8.89 -1.76
CA LEU A 368 -17.89 8.69 -0.55
C LEU A 368 -16.49 9.31 -0.67
N LYS A 369 -15.81 9.12 -1.79
CA LYS A 369 -14.49 9.74 -2.02
C LYS A 369 -14.51 11.27 -2.02
N LYS A 370 -15.66 11.89 -2.30
CA LYS A 370 -15.81 13.35 -2.35
C LYS A 370 -16.22 13.94 -0.99
N CYS A 371 -16.96 13.21 -0.16
CA CYS A 371 -17.52 13.77 1.08
C CYS A 371 -16.46 14.01 2.17
N LYS A 372 -15.33 13.28 2.15
CA LYS A 372 -14.24 13.36 3.14
C LYS A 372 -14.61 13.00 4.58
N MET A 373 -15.83 12.52 4.81
CA MET A 373 -16.34 12.07 6.11
C MET A 373 -16.52 10.54 6.14
N THR A 374 -15.66 9.81 5.41
CA THR A 374 -15.79 8.35 5.26
C THR A 374 -15.55 7.56 6.55
N PRO A 375 -14.65 7.94 7.47
CA PRO A 375 -14.52 7.24 8.76
C PRO A 375 -15.86 7.20 9.52
N ILE A 376 -16.50 8.37 9.72
CA ILE A 376 -17.79 8.46 10.40
C ILE A 376 -18.86 7.60 9.71
N PHE A 377 -18.96 7.71 8.38
CA PHE A 377 -19.93 6.91 7.62
C PHE A 377 -19.74 5.42 7.86
N PHE A 378 -18.53 4.91 7.68
CA PHE A 378 -18.25 3.48 7.81
C PHE A 378 -18.42 2.98 9.25
N ASP A 379 -17.88 3.72 10.23
CA ASP A 379 -17.95 3.32 11.63
C ASP A 379 -19.40 3.23 12.11
N THR A 380 -20.27 4.18 11.69
CA THR A 380 -21.73 4.15 11.97
C THR A 380 -22.37 2.81 11.58
N PHE A 381 -21.97 2.21 10.47
CA PHE A 381 -22.59 0.99 9.96
C PHE A 381 -21.95 -0.30 10.46
N PHE A 382 -20.71 -0.31 10.95
CA PHE A 382 -20.08 -1.59 11.29
C PHE A 382 -18.95 -1.57 12.34
N ASN A 383 -18.48 -0.42 12.83
CA ASN A 383 -17.49 -0.36 13.91
C ASN A 383 -18.10 0.33 15.13
N LEU A 384 -18.44 -0.44 16.15
CA LEU A 384 -19.11 0.09 17.35
C LEU A 384 -18.19 0.99 18.17
N GLU A 385 -16.94 0.58 18.39
CA GLU A 385 -16.00 1.31 19.25
C GLU A 385 -15.71 2.70 18.68
N LYS A 386 -15.25 2.75 17.42
CA LYS A 386 -14.95 4.02 16.73
C LYS A 386 -16.20 4.87 16.53
N TYR A 387 -17.38 4.27 16.34
CA TYR A 387 -18.64 5.03 16.32
C TYR A 387 -18.89 5.77 17.63
N LEU A 388 -18.71 5.10 18.77
CA LEU A 388 -18.89 5.72 20.09
C LEU A 388 -17.88 6.84 20.36
N GLU A 389 -16.65 6.69 19.88
CA GLU A 389 -15.64 7.76 19.93
C GLU A 389 -16.07 9.01 19.15
N HIS A 390 -16.62 8.84 17.94
CA HIS A 390 -17.13 9.97 17.14
C HIS A 390 -18.29 10.70 17.81
N GLU A 391 -19.21 9.96 18.44
CA GLU A 391 -20.37 10.54 19.15
C GLU A 391 -19.95 11.32 20.41
N GLN A 392 -18.88 10.89 21.09
CA GLN A 392 -18.36 11.57 22.28
C GLN A 392 -17.46 12.76 21.97
N ARG A 393 -16.96 12.87 20.72
CA ARG A 393 -16.03 13.91 20.33
C ARG A 393 -16.74 15.27 20.24
N ASP A 394 -16.23 16.27 20.96
CA ASP A 394 -16.76 17.62 20.91
C ASP A 394 -16.59 18.21 19.49
N PRO A 395 -17.68 18.63 18.80
CA PRO A 395 -17.62 19.27 17.48
C PRO A 395 -16.72 20.52 17.42
N PHE A 396 -16.43 21.13 18.56
CA PHE A 396 -15.60 22.33 18.70
C PHE A 396 -14.18 22.04 19.20
N ALA A 397 -13.85 20.80 19.58
CA ALA A 397 -12.49 20.38 19.86
C ALA A 397 -11.69 20.36 18.55
N THR A 398 -11.21 21.54 18.18
CA THR A 398 -10.37 21.73 17.00
C THR A 398 -9.12 20.90 17.20
N SER A 399 -8.90 19.90 16.35
CA SER A 399 -7.68 19.11 16.25
C SER A 399 -6.48 20.06 16.11
N ARG A 400 -5.76 20.26 17.21
CA ARG A 400 -4.48 20.99 17.24
C ARG A 400 -3.28 20.05 17.08
N ASP A 401 -3.52 18.81 16.68
CA ASP A 401 -2.50 17.78 16.58
C ASP A 401 -2.02 17.64 15.12
N ASN A 402 -0.70 17.63 14.95
CA ASN A 402 0.08 17.51 13.71
C ASN A 402 -0.72 17.09 12.46
N ASP A 403 -1.09 18.10 11.64
CA ASP A 403 -1.92 17.99 10.42
C ASP A 403 -1.21 17.27 9.25
N ASP A 404 0.05 16.84 9.44
CA ASP A 404 0.88 16.27 8.37
C ASP A 404 0.89 14.72 8.36
N MET A 405 0.40 14.06 9.42
CA MET A 405 0.46 12.60 9.58
C MET A 405 -0.87 11.93 9.25
N SER A 406 -0.84 10.79 8.55
CA SER A 406 -2.05 10.02 8.27
C SER A 406 -2.57 9.30 9.53
N ASP A 407 -3.85 8.90 9.53
CA ASP A 407 -4.43 8.17 10.66
C ASP A 407 -3.72 6.82 10.89
N TRP A 408 -3.28 6.14 9.82
CA TRP A 408 -2.46 4.93 9.90
C TRP A 408 -1.12 5.20 10.57
N ASP A 409 -0.40 6.24 10.16
CA ASP A 409 0.93 6.54 10.70
C ASP A 409 0.82 6.92 12.19
N ARG A 410 -0.24 7.64 12.58
CA ARG A 410 -0.53 7.98 13.99
C ARG A 410 -0.83 6.73 14.81
N TYR A 411 -1.71 5.86 14.31
CA TYR A 411 -2.05 4.60 14.96
C TYR A 411 -0.81 3.72 15.14
N ALA A 412 -0.02 3.53 14.09
CA ALA A 412 1.15 2.68 14.14
C ALA A 412 2.22 3.21 15.12
N ALA A 413 2.43 4.53 15.19
CA ALA A 413 3.34 5.11 16.17
C ALA A 413 2.89 4.86 17.61
N GLN A 414 1.59 5.05 17.90
CA GLN A 414 1.03 4.84 19.24
C GLN A 414 1.07 3.36 19.65
N GLU A 415 0.65 2.45 18.77
CA GLU A 415 0.68 1.02 19.06
C GLU A 415 2.11 0.48 19.21
N TYR A 416 3.06 1.00 18.41
CA TYR A 416 4.45 0.60 18.54
C TYR A 416 5.01 1.01 19.91
N GLU A 417 4.74 2.25 20.35
CA GLU A 417 5.15 2.73 21.67
C GLU A 417 4.57 1.88 22.81
N LEU A 418 3.28 1.49 22.70
CA LEU A 418 2.63 0.61 23.67
C LEU A 418 3.27 -0.79 23.71
N LEU A 419 3.50 -1.41 22.54
CA LEU A 419 4.11 -2.73 22.45
C LEU A 419 5.53 -2.74 23.05
N VAL A 420 6.32 -1.71 22.77
CA VAL A 420 7.67 -1.56 23.35
C VAL A 420 7.60 -1.33 24.87
N ALA A 421 6.63 -0.56 25.36
CA ALA A 421 6.46 -0.30 26.78
C ALA A 421 6.00 -1.56 27.56
N GLU A 422 5.12 -2.37 26.98
CA GLU A 422 4.67 -3.64 27.58
C GLU A 422 5.79 -4.66 27.68
N GLU A 423 6.70 -4.71 26.70
CA GLU A 423 7.90 -5.57 26.74
C GLU A 423 8.95 -5.05 27.74
N GLY A 424 9.16 -3.73 27.84
CA GLY A 424 10.12 -3.11 28.76
C GLY A 424 9.66 -3.03 30.23
N GLY A 425 8.36 -3.18 30.49
CA GLY A 425 7.74 -3.05 31.82
C GLY A 425 7.99 -4.20 32.80
N GLY A 426 8.73 -5.25 32.37
CA GLY A 426 9.06 -6.40 33.20
C GLY A 426 10.05 -6.13 34.34
N ASP A 427 10.85 -5.06 34.28
CA ASP A 427 12.00 -4.90 35.21
C ASP A 427 12.27 -3.48 35.75
N THR A 428 11.36 -2.51 35.60
CA THR A 428 11.60 -1.15 36.13
C THR A 428 10.44 -0.59 36.94
N GLN A 429 10.38 -1.00 38.20
CA GLN A 429 9.66 -0.27 39.24
C GLN A 429 10.49 0.97 39.61
N GLY A 430 10.17 2.14 39.04
CA GLY A 430 10.63 3.41 39.63
C GLY A 430 10.79 4.62 38.71
N SER A 431 9.95 5.64 38.99
CA SER A 431 10.19 7.07 38.78
C SER A 431 10.12 7.62 37.35
N TYR A 432 8.96 8.20 37.03
CA TYR A 432 8.86 9.31 36.09
C TYR A 432 9.71 10.48 36.60
N ASP A 433 10.65 10.95 35.80
CA ASP A 433 11.08 12.34 35.76
C ASP A 433 11.37 12.71 34.31
N GLU A 434 10.77 13.82 33.87
CA GLU A 434 10.90 14.42 32.54
C GLU A 434 12.30 15.04 32.33
N GLU A 435 12.64 15.19 31.05
CA GLU A 435 13.69 16.02 30.44
C GLU A 435 15.04 15.33 30.10
N ASP A 436 15.33 15.37 28.79
CA ASP A 436 16.63 15.32 28.11
C ASP A 436 17.41 13.99 28.06
N GLU A 437 17.18 13.18 27.01
CA GLU A 437 18.25 12.47 26.26
C GLU A 437 17.67 11.68 25.04
N TYR A 438 17.77 12.26 23.83
CA TYR A 438 17.35 11.61 22.58
C TYR A 438 18.49 10.88 21.84
N GLU A 439 19.70 10.82 22.39
CA GLU A 439 20.85 10.18 21.71
C GLU A 439 21.41 8.95 22.44
N SER A 440 21.06 8.70 23.71
CA SER A 440 21.60 7.56 24.49
C SER A 440 20.70 6.32 24.50
N ASN A 441 19.46 6.43 24.01
CA ASN A 441 18.48 5.33 24.04
C ASN A 441 18.62 4.33 22.88
N ILE A 442 19.28 4.68 21.77
CA ILE A 442 19.41 3.79 20.59
C ILE A 442 20.26 2.55 20.91
N ASP A 443 21.39 2.73 21.59
CA ASP A 443 22.28 1.60 21.94
C ASP A 443 21.66 0.69 23.01
N ILE A 444 20.83 1.24 23.90
CA ILE A 444 20.09 0.48 24.91
C ILE A 444 18.93 -0.28 24.25
N LEU A 445 18.21 0.36 23.31
CA LEU A 445 17.13 -0.25 22.51
C LEU A 445 17.65 -1.38 21.62
N GLU A 446 18.81 -1.22 20.96
CA GLU A 446 19.43 -2.31 20.16
C GLU A 446 19.76 -3.52 21.03
N SER A 447 20.31 -3.31 22.23
CA SER A 447 20.64 -4.41 23.15
C SER A 447 19.42 -5.12 23.73
N GLN A 448 18.31 -4.40 23.96
CA GLN A 448 17.06 -4.97 24.45
C GLN A 448 16.29 -5.71 23.33
N LEU A 449 16.41 -5.25 22.08
CA LEU A 449 15.88 -5.94 20.89
C LEU A 449 16.58 -7.29 20.65
N GLU A 450 17.90 -7.38 20.84
CA GLU A 450 18.64 -8.65 20.72
C GLU A 450 18.23 -9.68 21.78
N ASP A 451 18.00 -9.24 23.02
CA ASP A 451 17.51 -10.10 24.10
C ASP A 451 16.03 -10.50 23.90
N CYS A 452 15.19 -9.63 23.34
CA CYS A 452 13.80 -9.94 22.95
C CYS A 452 13.74 -10.99 21.83
N MET A 453 14.59 -10.87 20.80
CA MET A 453 14.68 -11.87 19.73
C MET A 453 15.11 -13.24 20.26
N SER A 454 16.04 -13.28 21.22
CA SER A 454 16.47 -14.52 21.86
C SER A 454 15.37 -15.19 22.69
N ASN A 455 14.54 -14.41 23.38
CA ASN A 455 13.44 -14.96 24.19
C ASN A 455 12.28 -15.49 23.33
N MET A 456 11.94 -14.83 22.22
CA MET A 456 10.94 -15.36 21.28
C MET A 456 11.40 -16.65 20.58
N ILE A 457 12.71 -16.84 20.36
CA ILE A 457 13.27 -18.08 19.79
C ILE A 457 13.19 -19.25 20.79
N ASN A 458 13.21 -18.98 22.10
CA ASN A 458 13.25 -20.01 23.14
C ASN A 458 11.86 -20.59 23.51
N GLU A 459 10.76 -20.03 23.00
CA GLU A 459 9.41 -20.60 23.15
C GLU A 459 8.97 -21.51 21.98
N TRP A 460 9.90 -21.87 21.08
CA TRP A 460 9.69 -22.84 19.99
C TRP A 460 10.22 -24.25 20.28
#